data_AF-A0A9P0SWQ3-F1
#
_entry.id   AF-A0A9P0SWQ3-F1
#
_cell.length_a   1.000
_cell.length_b   1.000
_cell.length_c   1.000
_cell.angle_alpha   90.00
_cell.angle_beta   90.00
_cell.angle_gamma   90.00
#
_symmetry.space_group_name_H-M   'P 1'
#
loop_
_entity.id
_entity.type
_entity.pdbx_description
1 polymer ?
#
loop_
_entity_poly.entity_id
_entity_poly.type
_entity_poly.pdbx_seq_one_letter_code
_entity_poly.pdbx_strand_id
1 'polypeptide(L)'
;MIVAYELQCSQYFITISMDHLRVLFILIQDEFKEVIRLPNDANKEKRFKETIQRHSKLLELLWDLNGTFGYLFAINYIFLSSTICFCVISACTDGSLEDLKTLCISFLVIVNVFYCCRGGEYLANTASEVSTAIYDAPWYELPKKYRKDLMFIMSR
;
A
#
# COMPACT_ATOMS: atom_id res chain seq x y z
N MET A 1 21.51 -14.38 -14.57
CA MET A 1 20.54 -15.25 -13.84
C MET A 1 20.42 -14.92 -12.36
N ILE A 2 21.49 -14.95 -11.55
CA ILE A 2 21.41 -14.72 -10.09
C ILE A 2 20.73 -13.37 -9.73
N VAL A 3 21.15 -12.26 -10.36
CA VAL A 3 20.56 -10.94 -10.13
C VAL A 3 19.06 -10.89 -10.46
N ALA A 4 18.60 -11.64 -11.47
CA ALA A 4 17.19 -11.68 -11.84
C ALA A 4 16.35 -12.45 -10.81
N TYR A 5 16.89 -13.51 -10.21
CA TYR A 5 16.23 -14.24 -9.12
C TYR A 5 16.13 -13.39 -7.84
N GLU A 6 17.18 -12.65 -7.50
CA GLU A 6 17.17 -11.71 -6.38
C GLU A 6 16.13 -10.60 -6.57
N LEU A 7 16.06 -10.02 -7.78
CA LEU A 7 15.05 -9.00 -8.10
C LEU A 7 13.63 -9.57 -8.00
N GLN A 8 13.40 -10.76 -8.55
CA GLN A 8 12.10 -11.41 -8.52
C GLN A 8 11.65 -11.72 -7.08
N CYS A 9 12.57 -12.19 -6.23
CA CYS A 9 12.30 -12.43 -4.82
C CYS A 9 11.92 -11.14 -4.08
N SER A 10 12.66 -10.06 -4.32
CA SER A 10 12.36 -8.74 -3.75
C SER A 10 10.98 -8.22 -4.19
N GLN A 11 10.60 -8.41 -5.46
CA GLN A 11 9.28 -8.02 -5.95
C GLN A 11 8.15 -8.85 -5.35
N TYR A 12 8.32 -10.18 -5.21
CA TYR A 12 7.31 -11.02 -4.55
C TYR A 12 7.11 -10.60 -3.09
N PHE A 13 8.20 -10.30 -2.38
CA PHE A 13 8.13 -9.82 -1.00
C PHE A 13 7.35 -8.49 -0.89
N ILE A 14 7.59 -7.55 -1.80
CA ILE A 14 6.86 -6.27 -1.86
C ILE A 14 5.38 -6.51 -2.14
N THR A 15 5.03 -7.34 -3.12
CA THR A 15 3.64 -7.65 -3.47
C THR A 15 2.90 -8.29 -2.29
N ILE A 16 3.51 -9.26 -1.61
CA ILE A 16 2.94 -9.93 -0.43
C ILE A 16 2.73 -8.91 0.70
N SER A 17 3.72 -8.06 0.97
CA SER A 17 3.63 -7.04 2.02
C SER A 17 2.49 -6.04 1.75
N MET A 18 2.33 -5.62 0.50
CA MET A 18 1.26 -4.70 0.09
C MET A 18 -0.12 -5.35 0.15
N ASP A 19 -0.25 -6.63 -0.21
CA ASP A 19 -1.51 -7.36 -0.09
C ASP A 19 -1.93 -7.51 1.38
N HIS A 20 -1.00 -7.92 2.26
CA HIS A 20 -1.22 -7.98 3.69
C HIS A 20 -1.68 -6.64 4.27
N LEU A 21 -1.07 -5.54 3.84
CA LEU A 21 -1.42 -4.21 4.30
C LEU A 21 -2.83 -3.81 3.86
N ARG A 22 -3.22 -4.11 2.61
CA ARG A 22 -4.59 -3.88 2.11
C ARG A 22 -5.63 -4.65 2.91
N VAL A 23 -5.39 -5.95 3.15
CA VAL A 23 -6.29 -6.80 3.93
C VAL A 23 -6.46 -6.25 5.35
N LEU A 24 -5.35 -5.85 5.99
CA LEU A 24 -5.38 -5.28 7.33
C LEU A 24 -6.17 -3.97 7.37
N PHE A 25 -6.08 -3.15 6.32
CA PHE A 25 -6.82 -1.90 6.21
C PHE A 25 -8.33 -2.13 6.04
N ILE A 26 -8.72 -3.04 5.15
CA ILE A 26 -10.12 -3.42 4.93
C ILE A 26 -10.75 -3.97 6.22
N LEU A 27 -10.02 -4.83 6.94
CA LEU A 27 -10.48 -5.38 8.21
C LEU A 27 -10.76 -4.28 9.25
N ILE A 28 -9.85 -3.30 9.38
CA ILE A 28 -10.02 -2.17 10.30
C ILE A 28 -11.20 -1.29 9.87
N GLN A 29 -11.39 -1.09 8.56
CA GLN A 29 -12.53 -0.33 8.05
C GLN A 29 -13.86 -1.02 8.36
N ASP A 30 -13.91 -2.35 8.27
CA ASP A 30 -15.09 -3.14 8.63
C ASP A 30 -15.39 -3.06 10.14
N GLU A 31 -14.36 -3.22 10.99
CA GLU A 31 -14.47 -3.01 12.44
C GLU A 31 -14.98 -1.58 12.76
N PHE A 32 -14.50 -0.57 12.04
CA PHE A 32 -14.92 0.82 12.24
C PHE A 32 -16.41 1.02 11.89
N LYS A 33 -16.87 0.45 10.76
CA LYS A 33 -18.30 0.48 10.37
C LYS A 33 -19.19 -0.26 11.37
N GLU A 34 -18.74 -1.40 11.90
CA GLU A 34 -19.44 -2.11 12.97
C GLU A 34 -19.51 -1.30 14.26
N VAL A 35 -18.41 -0.69 14.70
CA VAL A 35 -18.35 0.11 15.92
C VAL A 35 -19.27 1.34 15.83
N ILE A 36 -19.40 1.97 14.66
CA ILE A 36 -20.34 3.08 14.46
C ILE A 36 -21.79 2.63 14.65
N ARG A 37 -22.16 1.44 14.15
CA ARG A 37 -23.53 0.89 14.21
C ARG A 37 -23.96 0.42 15.61
N LEU A 38 -23.02 0.19 16.53
CA LEU A 38 -23.36 -0.24 17.90
C LEU A 38 -24.04 0.88 18.72
N PRO A 39 -24.99 0.52 19.62
CA PRO A 39 -25.61 1.48 20.54
C PRO A 39 -24.58 2.12 21.50
N ASN A 40 -24.92 3.30 22.02
CA ASN A 40 -24.00 4.17 22.76
C ASN A 40 -23.72 3.64 24.18
N ASP A 41 -22.81 2.68 24.29
CA ASP A 41 -22.29 2.15 25.57
C ASP A 41 -20.88 2.66 25.86
N ALA A 42 -20.48 2.68 27.14
CA ALA A 42 -19.11 3.01 27.56
C ALA A 42 -18.03 2.11 26.90
N ASN A 43 -18.44 0.94 26.40
CA ASN A 43 -17.57 0.02 25.66
C ASN A 43 -17.33 0.47 24.21
N LYS A 44 -18.24 1.26 23.62
CA LYS A 44 -18.13 1.84 22.26
C LYS A 44 -16.97 2.81 22.17
N GLU A 45 -16.85 3.74 23.12
CA GLU A 45 -15.74 4.71 23.16
C GLU A 45 -14.38 4.02 23.28
N LYS A 46 -14.28 2.95 24.08
CA LYS A 46 -13.03 2.21 24.26
C LYS A 46 -12.61 1.50 22.97
N ARG A 47 -13.53 0.77 22.32
CA ARG A 47 -13.25 0.09 21.04
C ARG A 47 -12.95 1.08 19.92
N PHE A 48 -13.70 2.17 19.84
CA PHE A 48 -13.49 3.23 18.86
C PHE A 48 -12.09 3.86 18.98
N LYS A 49 -11.63 4.11 20.21
CA LYS A 49 -10.28 4.59 20.49
C LYS A 49 -9.21 3.60 20.05
N GLU A 50 -9.38 2.31 20.37
CA GLU A 50 -8.42 1.27 19.97
C GLU A 50 -8.34 1.17 18.44
N THR A 51 -9.48 1.23 17.74
CA THR A 51 -9.54 1.23 16.27
C THR A 51 -8.83 2.44 15.67
N ILE A 52 -9.05 3.66 16.19
CA ILE A 52 -8.39 4.88 15.71
C ILE A 52 -6.87 4.82 15.93
N GLN A 53 -6.42 4.41 17.11
CA GLN A 53 -4.99 4.30 17.40
C GLN A 53 -4.31 3.27 16.49
N ARG A 54 -4.99 2.15 16.22
CA ARG A 54 -4.50 1.10 15.33
C ARG A 54 -4.44 1.58 13.87
N HIS A 55 -5.45 2.32 13.41
CA HIS A 55 -5.49 2.93 12.09
C HIS A 55 -4.39 3.99 11.90
N SER A 56 -4.20 4.88 12.87
CA SER A 56 -3.13 5.89 12.84
C SER A 56 -1.74 5.25 12.77
N LYS A 57 -1.53 4.15 13.49
CA LYS A 57 -0.27 3.40 13.43
C LYS A 57 -0.06 2.70 12.10
N LEU A 58 -1.14 2.20 11.47
CA LEU A 58 -1.09 1.68 10.10
C LEU A 58 -0.71 2.76 9.07
N LEU A 59 -1.29 3.95 9.19
CA LEU A 59 -0.98 5.09 8.32
C LEU A 59 0.47 5.54 8.46
N GLU A 60 1.00 5.53 9.68
CA GLU A 60 2.41 5.83 9.92
C GLU A 60 3.33 4.79 9.28
N LEU A 61 3.02 3.50 9.47
CA LEU A 61 3.73 2.41 8.79
C LEU A 61 3.62 2.52 7.26
N LEU A 62 2.44 2.82 6.73
CA LEU A 62 2.22 3.01 5.30
C LEU A 62 3.07 4.17 4.75
N TRP A 63 3.22 5.27 5.49
CA TRP A 63 4.01 6.41 5.05
C TRP A 63 5.51 6.08 4.97
N ASP A 64 6.04 5.39 5.99
CA ASP A 64 7.42 4.93 6.03
C ASP A 64 7.70 3.90 4.92
N LEU A 65 6.75 2.99 4.73
CA LEU A 65 6.76 1.99 3.67
C LEU A 65 6.67 2.64 2.29
N ASN A 66 5.84 3.67 2.11
CA ASN A 66 5.70 4.41 0.85
C ASN A 66 6.98 5.16 0.50
N GLY A 67 7.67 5.75 1.47
CA GLY A 67 8.98 6.38 1.25
C GLY A 67 10.02 5.37 0.77
N THR A 68 10.12 4.23 1.45
CA THR A 68 11.06 3.16 1.12
C THR A 68 10.72 2.49 -0.22
N PHE A 69 9.45 2.16 -0.44
CA PHE A 69 8.98 1.54 -1.68
C PHE A 69 9.04 2.49 -2.86
N GLY A 70 8.77 3.78 -2.69
CA GLY A 70 8.92 4.77 -3.76
C GLY A 70 10.33 4.79 -4.32
N TYR A 71 11.34 4.78 -3.43
CA TYR A 71 12.75 4.69 -3.83
C TYR A 71 13.08 3.35 -4.50
N LEU A 72 12.61 2.23 -3.95
CA LEU A 72 12.80 0.90 -4.53
C LEU A 72 12.16 0.77 -5.91
N PHE A 73 10.95 1.29 -6.12
CA PHE A 73 10.28 1.29 -7.42
C PHE A 73 11.03 2.12 -8.45
N ALA A 74 11.54 3.29 -8.05
CA ALA A 74 12.34 4.14 -8.94
C ALA A 74 13.60 3.42 -9.43
N ILE A 75 14.35 2.78 -8.52
CA ILE A 75 15.54 2.00 -8.88
C ILE A 75 15.16 0.83 -9.80
N ASN A 76 14.15 0.04 -9.41
CA ASN A 76 13.70 -1.10 -10.21
C ASN A 76 13.28 -0.68 -11.61
N TYR A 77 12.58 0.44 -11.74
CA TYR A 77 12.16 0.97 -13.04
C TYR A 77 13.34 1.31 -13.94
N ILE A 78 14.39 1.95 -13.41
CA ILE A 78 15.62 2.26 -14.16
C ILE A 78 16.31 0.97 -14.63
N PHE A 79 16.45 -0.02 -13.73
CA PHE A 79 17.06 -1.31 -14.07
C PHE A 79 16.27 -2.04 -15.16
N LEU A 80 14.94 -2.12 -15.02
CA LEU A 80 14.07 -2.77 -16.01
C LEU A 80 14.14 -2.08 -17.37
N SER A 81 14.09 -0.74 -17.38
CA SER A 81 14.22 0.03 -18.62
C SER A 81 15.55 -0.26 -19.32
N SER A 82 16.66 -0.25 -18.57
CA SER A 82 17.98 -0.59 -19.11
C SER A 82 18.01 -2.02 -19.66
N THR A 83 17.51 -3.01 -18.91
CA THR A 83 17.49 -4.42 -19.35
C THR A 83 16.67 -4.60 -20.63
N ILE A 84 15.50 -3.98 -20.73
CA ILE A 84 14.67 -4.06 -21.94
C ILE A 84 15.41 -3.47 -23.14
N CYS A 85 16.05 -2.29 -22.99
CA CYS A 85 16.83 -1.70 -24.07
C CYS A 85 17.97 -2.61 -24.55
N PHE A 86 18.73 -3.22 -23.64
CA PHE A 86 19.80 -4.15 -24.00
C PHE A 86 19.26 -5.41 -24.68
N CYS A 87 18.17 -6.00 -24.18
CA CYS A 87 17.55 -7.18 -24.81
C CYS A 87 17.03 -6.89 -26.21
N VAL A 88 16.44 -5.72 -26.46
CA VAL A 88 15.97 -5.34 -27.80
C VAL A 88 17.13 -5.22 -28.78
N ILE A 89 18.24 -4.60 -28.36
CA ILE A 89 19.44 -4.48 -29.20
C ILE A 89 20.02 -5.87 -29.50
N SER A 90 20.18 -6.71 -28.47
CA SER A 90 20.68 -8.09 -28.61
C SER A 90 19.81 -8.93 -29.55
N ALA A 91 18.49 -8.82 -29.43
CA ALA A 91 17.54 -9.52 -30.29
C ALA A 91 17.63 -9.08 -31.76
N CYS A 92 17.97 -7.82 -32.04
CA CYS A 92 18.20 -7.34 -33.41
C CYS A 92 19.49 -7.88 -34.05
N THR A 93 20.50 -8.22 -33.26
CA THR A 93 21.80 -8.74 -33.76
C THR A 93 21.84 -10.25 -33.89
N ASP A 94 21.43 -11.00 -32.86
CA ASP A 94 21.66 -12.44 -32.76
C ASP A 94 20.37 -13.27 -32.66
N GLY A 95 19.19 -12.62 -32.52
CA GLY A 95 17.89 -13.28 -32.59
C GLY A 95 17.73 -14.48 -31.65
N SER A 96 18.31 -14.41 -30.44
CA SER A 96 18.38 -15.54 -29.52
C SER A 96 17.08 -15.76 -28.73
N LEU A 97 16.71 -17.02 -28.53
CA LEU A 97 15.53 -17.41 -27.72
C LEU A 97 15.59 -16.91 -26.26
N GLU A 98 16.80 -16.68 -25.74
CA GLU A 98 17.03 -16.17 -24.38
C GLU A 98 16.59 -14.71 -24.21
N ASP A 99 16.73 -13.88 -25.24
CA ASP A 99 16.26 -12.48 -25.22
C ASP A 99 14.73 -12.42 -25.19
N LEU A 100 14.08 -13.30 -25.96
CA LEU A 100 12.62 -13.43 -26.01
C LEU A 100 12.05 -13.84 -24.64
N LYS A 101 12.72 -14.79 -23.96
CA LYS A 101 12.37 -15.19 -22.59
C LYS A 101 12.54 -14.02 -21.60
N THR A 102 13.63 -13.27 -21.71
CA THR A 102 13.90 -12.13 -20.82
C THR A 102 12.87 -11.02 -21.00
N LEU A 103 12.49 -10.69 -22.25
CA LEU A 103 11.42 -9.73 -22.54
C LEU A 103 10.08 -10.15 -21.93
N CYS A 104 9.69 -11.42 -22.03
CA CYS A 104 8.49 -11.94 -21.39
C CYS A 104 8.52 -11.77 -19.86
N ILE A 105 9.66 -12.04 -19.21
CA ILE A 105 9.81 -11.86 -17.76
C ILE A 105 9.72 -10.38 -17.38
N SER A 106 10.38 -9.49 -18.11
CA SER A 106 10.29 -8.05 -17.89
C SER A 106 8.85 -7.53 -18.02
N PHE A 107 8.08 -8.03 -19.00
CA PHE A 107 6.67 -7.69 -19.15
C PHE A 107 5.84 -8.12 -17.93
N LEU A 108 6.02 -9.35 -17.44
CA LEU A 108 5.35 -9.83 -16.23
C LEU A 108 5.69 -8.96 -15.01
N VAL A 109 6.94 -8.54 -14.88
CA VAL A 109 7.40 -7.66 -13.80
C VAL A 109 6.69 -6.30 -13.86
N ILE A 110 6.55 -5.69 -15.05
CA ILE A 110 5.83 -4.42 -15.21
C ILE A 110 4.36 -4.56 -14.78
N VAL A 111 3.70 -5.67 -15.16
CA VAL A 111 2.31 -5.94 -14.75
C VAL A 111 2.19 -6.07 -13.23
N ASN A 112 3.14 -6.74 -12.56
CA ASN A 112 3.15 -6.84 -11.10
C ASN A 112 3.30 -5.47 -10.42
N VAL A 113 4.21 -4.63 -10.92
CA VAL A 113 4.38 -3.26 -10.40
C VAL A 113 3.10 -2.46 -10.58
N PHE A 114 2.44 -2.56 -11.75
CA PHE A 114 1.16 -1.91 -11.99
C PHE A 114 0.07 -2.34 -11.01
N TYR A 115 -0.06 -3.65 -10.74
CA TYR A 115 -0.97 -4.18 -9.72
C TYR A 115 -0.66 -3.66 -8.31
N CYS A 116 0.63 -3.51 -7.99
CA CYS A 116 1.07 -2.97 -6.72
C CYS A 116 0.68 -1.49 -6.58
N CYS A 117 1.03 -0.64 -7.55
CA CYS A 117 0.65 0.78 -7.59
C CYS A 117 -0.86 0.95 -7.50
N ARG A 118 -1.63 0.18 -8.27
CA ARG A 118 -3.10 0.21 -8.31
C ARG A 118 -3.79 0.07 -6.97
N GLY A 119 -3.19 -0.61 -6.01
CA GLY A 119 -3.77 -0.59 -4.67
C GLY A 119 -2.85 -0.15 -3.55
N GLY A 120 -1.68 0.42 -3.86
CA GLY A 120 -1.23 1.57 -3.09
C GLY A 120 -2.23 2.73 -3.24
N GLU A 121 -2.70 3.00 -4.47
CA GLU A 121 -3.71 4.02 -4.75
C GLU A 121 -5.07 3.70 -4.09
N TYR A 122 -5.56 2.47 -4.20
CA TYR A 122 -6.74 2.02 -3.46
C TYR A 122 -6.59 2.26 -1.95
N LEU A 123 -5.46 1.85 -1.38
CA LEU A 123 -5.20 2.01 0.05
C LEU A 123 -5.17 3.49 0.48
N ALA A 124 -4.57 4.36 -0.35
CA ALA A 124 -4.57 5.80 -0.13
C ALA A 124 -5.98 6.39 -0.20
N ASN A 125 -6.79 5.99 -1.18
CA ASN A 125 -8.19 6.42 -1.29
C ASN A 125 -9.02 5.95 -0.10
N THR A 126 -8.90 4.68 0.30
CA THR A 126 -9.62 4.16 1.47
C THR A 126 -9.21 4.88 2.74
N ALA A 127 -7.92 5.24 2.89
CA ALA A 127 -7.47 6.06 4.03
C ALA A 127 -8.08 7.46 4.03
N SER A 128 -8.19 8.10 2.88
CA SER A 128 -8.88 9.38 2.75
C SER A 128 -10.38 9.25 3.05
N GLU A 129 -11.05 8.19 2.60
CA GLU A 129 -12.46 7.95 2.89
C GLU A 129 -12.71 7.74 4.39
N VAL A 130 -11.80 7.05 5.09
CA VAL A 130 -11.88 6.90 6.55
C VAL A 130 -11.74 8.25 7.25
N SER A 131 -10.82 9.12 6.80
CA SER A 131 -10.68 10.49 7.32
C SER A 131 -11.98 11.29 7.17
N THR A 132 -12.63 11.22 6.00
CA THR A 132 -13.93 11.86 5.76
C THR A 132 -15.05 11.26 6.62
N ALA A 133 -15.12 9.94 6.74
CA ALA A 133 -16.12 9.27 7.57
C ALA A 133 -15.98 9.60 9.06
N ILE A 134 -14.74 9.81 9.52
CA ILE A 134 -14.43 10.32 10.86
C ILE A 134 -14.90 11.77 11.03
N TYR A 135 -14.74 12.61 10.01
CA TYR A 135 -15.18 14.01 10.03
C TYR A 135 -16.70 14.14 10.17
N ASP A 136 -17.45 13.28 9.49
CA ASP A 136 -18.92 13.23 9.55
C ASP A 136 -19.47 12.52 10.80
N ALA A 137 -18.63 11.77 11.53
CA ALA A 137 -19.02 11.17 12.80
C ALA A 137 -19.15 12.25 13.91
N PRO A 138 -19.97 12.04 14.96
CA PRO A 138 -20.16 13.01 16.05
C PRO A 138 -18.93 13.12 16.98
N TRP A 139 -17.79 13.55 16.44
CA TRP A 139 -16.50 13.67 17.14
C TRP A 139 -16.52 14.69 18.28
N TYR A 140 -17.49 15.61 18.27
CA TYR A 140 -17.71 16.61 19.30
C TYR A 140 -18.26 16.03 20.60
N GLU A 141 -18.89 14.86 20.58
CA GLU A 141 -19.34 14.16 21.78
C GLU A 141 -18.18 13.43 22.49
N LEU A 142 -17.03 13.28 21.83
CA LEU A 142 -15.87 12.62 22.42
C LEU A 142 -15.08 13.53 23.39
N PRO A 143 -14.42 12.94 24.41
CA PRO A 143 -13.55 13.65 25.33
C PRO A 143 -12.44 14.45 24.64
N LYS A 144 -12.12 15.63 25.17
CA LYS A 144 -11.16 16.61 24.60
C LYS A 144 -9.78 16.03 24.23
N LYS A 145 -9.33 14.97 24.91
CA LYS A 145 -8.04 14.31 24.63
C LYS A 145 -8.05 13.62 23.26
N TYR A 146 -9.17 13.02 22.88
CA TYR A 146 -9.33 12.29 21.62
C TYR A 146 -9.60 13.21 20.44
N ARG A 147 -10.26 14.34 20.69
CA ARG A 147 -10.52 15.37 19.69
C ARG A 147 -9.23 15.90 19.04
N LYS A 148 -8.13 16.01 19.80
CA LYS A 148 -6.82 16.43 19.28
C LYS A 148 -6.17 15.37 18.38
N ASP A 149 -6.17 14.11 18.80
CA ASP A 149 -5.59 13.01 18.00
C ASP A 149 -6.39 12.81 16.70
N LEU A 150 -7.72 12.87 16.77
CA LEU A 150 -8.62 12.83 15.62
C LEU A 150 -8.36 13.98 14.64
N MET A 151 -8.19 15.20 15.14
CA MET A 151 -7.88 16.37 14.32
C MET A 151 -6.51 16.23 13.64
N PHE A 152 -5.54 15.60 14.30
CA PHE A 152 -4.23 15.32 13.71
C PHE A 152 -4.33 14.30 12.56
N ILE A 153 -5.11 13.24 12.74
CA ILE A 153 -5.36 12.20 11.73
C ILE A 153 -6.15 12.77 10.55
N MET A 154 -7.14 13.65 10.80
CA MET A 154 -7.91 14.31 9.74
C MET A 154 -7.11 15.37 8.97
N SER A 155 -6.11 15.99 9.60
CA SER A 155 -5.24 17.00 8.96
C SER A 155 -4.11 16.41 8.11
N ARG A 156 -3.93 15.09 8.16
CA ARG A 156 -2.84 14.36 7.51
C ARG A 156 -3.35 13.60 6.30
#